data_AF-A0AAU2NNG4-F1
#
_entry.id   AF-A0AAU2NNG4-F1
#
_cell.length_a   1.000
_cell.length_b   1.000
_cell.length_c   1.000
_cell.angle_alpha   90.00
_cell.angle_beta   90.00
_cell.angle_gamma   90.00
#
_symmetry.space_group_name_H-M   'P 1'
#
loop_
_entity.id
_entity.type
_entity.pdbx_description
1 polymer ?
#
loop_
_entity_poly.entity_id
_entity_poly.type
_entity_poly.pdbx_seq_one_letter_code
_entity_poly.pdbx_strand_id
1 'polypeptide(L)'
;MSEYQYYEFLAIDRPLTSDEQEQLRALSTRARITATSFTNEYHWGNFRGEPRRMVEQYYDAHLYLADWGTHQVILRVPKRQLTLRALEPYCFDECVEAWTTKTHLVLDLRSEDEGGDWEEGAEDSLGAIAGVRAELASGDHRALYLAWLSAIGTWAFQDDNEEAYQEAVEPPVPAGLDRLTAPQRALADFLRVDADLLAVAAQASPPAPEPRKRPGQKELAPLIAALPEKEKDGLLLRLALGGEPQLGAELLRRLRGEPPVATVPGQRSTAELLDAAHTLATERRRGAERVRIEARAKKLTALATNEEAIWREVENHVARKQTARYDTAVALLVELRDACDHVGRSLEFRQRLAALRDRHQRLPGLLRRLDDRALRG
;
A
#
# COMPACT_ATOMS: atom_id res chain seq x y z
N MET A 1 -17.50 4.73 18.88
CA MET A 1 -17.07 5.01 17.50
C MET A 1 -18.11 4.37 16.60
N SER A 2 -18.52 5.05 15.54
CA SER A 2 -19.48 4.49 14.57
C SER A 2 -18.72 3.49 13.70
N GLU A 3 -19.07 2.21 13.78
CA GLU A 3 -18.48 1.14 12.95
C GLU A 3 -18.63 1.50 11.47
N TYR A 4 -17.53 1.60 10.72
CA TYR A 4 -17.55 1.81 9.28
C TYR A 4 -17.01 0.59 8.56
N GLN A 5 -17.75 0.15 7.54
CA GLN A 5 -17.38 -0.98 6.69
C GLN A 5 -17.67 -0.63 5.24
N TYR A 6 -16.72 -0.93 4.35
CA TYR A 6 -16.84 -0.78 2.91
C TYR A 6 -16.71 -2.14 2.24
N TYR A 7 -17.63 -2.42 1.30
CA TYR A 7 -17.63 -3.62 0.48
C TYR A 7 -17.69 -3.23 -0.99
N GLU A 8 -16.77 -3.77 -1.78
CA GLU A 8 -16.77 -3.64 -3.24
C GLU A 8 -16.57 -4.99 -3.91
N PHE A 9 -17.29 -5.23 -5.01
CA PHE A 9 -17.09 -6.40 -5.86
C PHE A 9 -17.02 -5.97 -7.32
N LEU A 10 -16.16 -6.62 -8.09
CA LEU A 10 -16.00 -6.39 -9.53
C LEU A 10 -16.17 -7.67 -10.34
N ALA A 11 -16.97 -7.58 -11.40
CA ALA A 11 -17.11 -8.61 -12.42
C ALA A 11 -16.33 -8.17 -13.68
N ILE A 12 -15.32 -8.95 -14.04
CA ILE A 12 -14.32 -8.63 -15.07
C ILE A 12 -14.48 -9.56 -16.26
N ASP A 13 -14.69 -10.85 -16.01
CA ASP A 13 -14.71 -11.87 -17.05
C ASP A 13 -16.07 -11.91 -17.76
N ARG A 14 -17.17 -11.58 -17.07
CA ARG A 14 -18.47 -11.38 -17.71
C ARG A 14 -19.31 -10.37 -16.93
N PRO A 15 -20.13 -9.56 -17.61
CA PRO A 15 -21.15 -8.79 -16.93
C PRO A 15 -22.21 -9.71 -16.32
N LEU A 16 -22.80 -9.27 -15.21
CA LEU A 16 -23.93 -9.90 -14.55
C LEU A 16 -25.20 -9.77 -15.40
N THR A 17 -25.98 -10.84 -15.42
CA THR A 17 -27.31 -10.83 -16.04
C THR A 17 -28.29 -10.01 -15.21
N SER A 18 -29.43 -9.65 -15.78
CA SER A 18 -30.50 -8.95 -15.05
C SER A 18 -31.01 -9.77 -13.86
N ASP A 19 -31.14 -11.09 -14.03
CA ASP A 19 -31.60 -11.99 -12.97
C ASP A 19 -30.59 -12.07 -11.83
N GLU A 20 -29.29 -12.12 -12.14
CA GLU A 20 -28.21 -12.11 -11.13
C GLU A 20 -28.20 -10.78 -10.35
N GLN A 21 -28.39 -9.65 -11.03
CA GLN A 21 -28.49 -8.35 -10.36
C GLN A 21 -29.72 -8.27 -9.44
N GLU A 22 -30.85 -8.87 -9.81
CA GLU A 22 -32.05 -8.91 -8.98
C GLU A 22 -31.86 -9.79 -7.73
N GLN A 23 -31.19 -10.94 -7.86
CA GLN A 23 -30.80 -11.78 -6.73
C GLN A 23 -29.90 -11.03 -5.73
N LEU A 24 -28.94 -10.25 -6.23
CA LEU A 24 -28.04 -9.45 -5.40
C LEU A 24 -28.76 -8.30 -4.69
N ARG A 25 -29.79 -7.68 -5.32
CA ARG A 25 -30.63 -6.66 -4.67
C ARG A 25 -31.41 -7.22 -3.48
N ALA A 26 -31.72 -8.51 -3.47
CA ALA A 26 -32.35 -9.15 -2.31
C ALA A 26 -31.40 -9.27 -1.10
N LEU A 27 -30.08 -9.28 -1.33
CA LEU A 27 -29.06 -9.34 -0.28
C LEU A 27 -28.75 -7.97 0.32
N SER A 28 -28.74 -6.91 -0.50
CA SER A 28 -28.59 -5.54 -0.03
C SER A 28 -29.44 -4.57 -0.84
N THR A 29 -30.34 -3.89 -0.14
CA THR A 29 -31.17 -2.82 -0.71
C THR A 29 -30.45 -1.48 -0.82
N ARG A 30 -29.34 -1.31 -0.09
CA ARG A 30 -28.55 -0.06 -0.05
C ARG A 30 -27.38 -0.07 -1.02
N ALA A 31 -26.95 -1.26 -1.45
CA ALA A 31 -25.84 -1.41 -2.36
C ALA A 31 -26.14 -0.78 -3.73
N ARG A 32 -25.13 -0.13 -4.31
CA ARG A 32 -25.15 0.26 -5.71
C ARG A 32 -24.70 -0.94 -6.55
N ILE A 33 -25.62 -1.47 -7.34
CA ILE A 33 -25.40 -2.67 -8.15
C ILE A 33 -25.47 -2.29 -9.63
N THR A 34 -24.45 -2.70 -10.39
CA THR A 34 -24.38 -2.57 -11.84
C THR A 34 -24.10 -3.93 -12.48
N ALA A 35 -24.02 -3.99 -13.80
CA ALA A 35 -23.63 -5.21 -14.50
C ALA A 35 -22.18 -5.64 -14.20
N THR A 36 -21.31 -4.75 -13.70
CA THR A 36 -19.89 -5.05 -13.48
C THR A 36 -19.41 -4.77 -12.06
N SER A 37 -20.27 -4.21 -11.19
CA SER A 37 -19.87 -3.84 -9.84
C SER A 37 -20.99 -3.94 -8.82
N PHE A 38 -20.60 -4.11 -7.57
CA PHE A 38 -21.44 -3.93 -6.38
C PHE A 38 -20.63 -3.14 -5.37
N THR A 39 -21.15 -2.02 -4.88
CA THR A 39 -20.54 -1.24 -3.80
C THR A 39 -21.54 -1.00 -2.68
N ASN A 40 -21.08 -1.06 -1.43
CA ASN A 40 -21.93 -0.84 -0.28
C ASN A 40 -21.13 -0.36 0.93
N GLU A 41 -21.70 0.57 1.67
CA GLU A 41 -21.11 1.17 2.87
C GLU A 41 -22.07 0.98 4.05
N TYR A 42 -21.51 0.61 5.21
CA TYR A 42 -22.24 0.49 6.46
C TYR A 42 -21.64 1.37 7.52
N HIS A 43 -22.50 2.03 8.29
CA HIS A 43 -22.15 2.80 9.49
C HIS A 43 -22.70 2.16 10.79
N TRP A 44 -23.47 1.07 10.64
CA TRP A 44 -24.15 0.32 11.71
C TRP A 44 -24.57 -1.07 11.17
N GLY A 45 -24.22 -2.14 11.89
CA GLY A 45 -24.57 -3.52 11.52
C GLY A 45 -23.78 -4.07 10.34
N ASN A 46 -24.04 -5.34 9.98
CA ASN A 46 -23.20 -6.08 9.03
C ASN A 46 -23.90 -6.37 7.69
N PHE A 47 -23.08 -6.55 6.66
CA PHE A 47 -23.51 -7.08 5.38
C PHE A 47 -24.11 -8.48 5.56
N ARG A 48 -25.29 -8.72 4.96
CA ARG A 48 -26.02 -10.00 5.07
C ARG A 48 -25.55 -11.06 4.07
N GLY A 49 -24.79 -10.66 3.05
CA GLY A 49 -24.22 -11.58 2.08
C GLY A 49 -22.96 -12.26 2.62
N GLU A 50 -22.57 -13.35 1.97
CA GLU A 50 -21.31 -14.04 2.24
C GLU A 50 -20.31 -13.70 1.11
N PRO A 51 -19.28 -12.85 1.34
CA PRO A 51 -18.40 -12.39 0.27
C PRO A 51 -17.73 -13.52 -0.51
N ARG A 52 -17.27 -14.58 0.16
CA ARG A 52 -16.68 -15.76 -0.47
C ARG A 52 -17.63 -16.41 -1.49
N ARG A 53 -18.90 -16.62 -1.13
CA ARG A 53 -19.90 -17.18 -2.05
C ARG A 53 -20.23 -16.25 -3.20
N MET A 54 -20.25 -14.94 -2.96
CA MET A 54 -20.51 -13.95 -4.00
C MET A 54 -19.40 -13.92 -5.04
N VAL A 55 -18.13 -14.05 -4.63
CA VAL A 55 -17.00 -14.20 -5.55
C VAL A 55 -17.06 -15.54 -6.29
N GLU A 56 -17.42 -16.64 -5.63
CA GLU A 56 -17.55 -17.92 -6.32
C GLU A 56 -18.59 -17.89 -7.45
N GLN A 57 -19.71 -17.21 -7.23
CA GLN A 57 -20.87 -17.25 -8.12
C GLN A 57 -20.88 -16.12 -9.16
N TYR A 58 -20.62 -14.88 -8.74
CA TYR A 58 -20.95 -13.69 -9.52
C TYR A 58 -19.73 -12.85 -9.89
N TYR A 59 -18.77 -12.70 -8.96
CA TYR A 59 -17.70 -11.70 -9.08
C TYR A 59 -16.32 -12.31 -9.29
N ASP A 60 -15.39 -11.50 -9.78
CA ASP A 60 -14.01 -11.90 -10.06
C ASP A 60 -13.01 -11.34 -9.05
N ALA A 61 -13.38 -10.24 -8.39
CA ALA A 61 -12.61 -9.62 -7.34
C ALA A 61 -13.55 -9.02 -6.28
N HIS A 62 -13.09 -8.98 -5.05
CA HIS A 62 -13.77 -8.35 -3.92
C HIS A 62 -12.76 -7.61 -3.06
N LEU A 63 -13.15 -6.45 -2.54
CA LEU A 63 -12.43 -5.69 -1.54
C LEU A 63 -13.36 -5.41 -0.36
N TYR A 64 -12.83 -5.59 0.84
CA TYR A 64 -13.47 -5.23 2.09
C TYR A 64 -12.47 -4.47 2.95
N LEU A 65 -12.95 -3.40 3.59
CA LEU A 65 -12.19 -2.70 4.62
C LEU A 65 -13.11 -2.21 5.74
N ALA A 66 -12.55 -2.11 6.95
CA ALA A 66 -13.28 -1.66 8.13
C ALA A 66 -12.44 -0.77 9.05
N ASP A 67 -13.11 0.12 9.79
CA ASP A 67 -12.46 1.12 10.66
C ASP A 67 -11.76 0.54 11.89
N TRP A 68 -11.96 -0.75 12.17
CA TRP A 68 -11.18 -1.50 13.16
C TRP A 68 -9.93 -2.19 12.56
N GLY A 69 -9.57 -1.87 11.31
CA GLY A 69 -8.27 -2.23 10.75
C GLY A 69 -8.25 -3.39 9.77
N THR A 70 -9.34 -4.14 9.59
CA THR A 70 -9.39 -5.24 8.64
C THR A 70 -9.35 -4.73 7.20
N HIS A 71 -8.35 -5.16 6.43
CA HIS A 71 -8.26 -5.03 4.98
C HIS A 71 -8.29 -6.42 4.35
N GLN A 72 -9.21 -6.67 3.43
CA GLN A 72 -9.36 -7.96 2.75
C GLN A 72 -9.54 -7.76 1.24
N VAL A 73 -8.83 -8.56 0.45
CA VAL A 73 -9.06 -8.67 -0.98
C VAL A 73 -9.19 -10.14 -1.38
N ILE A 74 -10.24 -10.46 -2.13
CA ILE A 74 -10.47 -11.81 -2.68
C ILE A 74 -10.35 -11.74 -4.19
N LEU A 75 -9.52 -12.59 -4.78
CA LEU A 75 -9.28 -12.67 -6.22
C LEU A 75 -9.64 -14.07 -6.75
N ARG A 76 -10.50 -14.12 -7.76
CA ARG A 76 -10.86 -15.36 -8.46
C ARG A 76 -10.06 -15.50 -9.74
N VAL A 77 -9.32 -16.60 -9.91
CA VAL A 77 -8.53 -16.89 -11.11
C VAL A 77 -9.02 -18.21 -11.74
N PRO A 78 -9.07 -18.34 -13.08
CA PRO A 78 -9.42 -19.61 -13.70
C PRO A 78 -8.52 -20.77 -13.25
N LYS A 79 -9.10 -21.91 -12.86
CA LYS A 79 -8.35 -23.06 -12.30
C LYS A 79 -7.33 -23.66 -13.26
N ARG A 80 -7.58 -23.55 -14.56
CA ARG A 80 -6.62 -23.98 -15.59
C ARG A 80 -5.36 -23.12 -15.58
N GLN A 81 -5.42 -21.93 -15.00
CA GLN A 81 -4.37 -20.94 -15.10
C GLN A 81 -3.40 -20.91 -13.94
N LEU A 82 -3.88 -21.28 -12.75
CA LEU A 82 -3.12 -21.31 -11.52
C LEU A 82 -3.60 -22.52 -10.68
N THR A 83 -2.66 -23.29 -10.14
CA THR A 83 -2.96 -24.51 -9.37
C THR A 83 -2.73 -24.29 -7.89
N LEU A 84 -3.53 -24.93 -7.03
CA LEU A 84 -3.42 -24.78 -5.57
C LEU A 84 -2.01 -25.09 -5.06
N ARG A 85 -1.37 -26.11 -5.62
CA ARG A 85 0.02 -26.50 -5.32
C ARG A 85 1.04 -25.37 -5.52
N ALA A 86 0.79 -24.44 -6.44
CA ALA A 86 1.67 -23.30 -6.65
C ALA A 86 1.50 -22.20 -5.58
N LEU A 87 0.34 -22.16 -4.91
CA LEU A 87 0.04 -21.21 -3.85
C LEU A 87 0.36 -21.74 -2.45
N GLU A 88 0.28 -23.06 -2.25
CA GLU A 88 0.50 -23.72 -0.95
C GLU A 88 1.70 -23.17 -0.17
N PRO A 89 2.89 -22.93 -0.78
CA PRO A 89 4.03 -22.39 -0.05
C PRO A 89 3.80 -20.98 0.53
N TYR A 90 2.95 -20.18 -0.10
CA TYR A 90 2.67 -18.79 0.30
C TYR A 90 1.47 -18.67 1.24
N CYS A 91 0.69 -19.74 1.40
CA CYS A 91 -0.44 -19.75 2.32
C CYS A 91 0.07 -19.65 3.75
N PHE A 92 -0.48 -18.73 4.54
CA PHE A 92 -0.02 -18.44 5.88
C PHE A 92 -1.20 -18.07 6.77
N ASP A 93 -1.49 -18.97 7.71
CA ASP A 93 -2.57 -18.85 8.68
C ASP A 93 -3.90 -18.42 8.04
N GLU A 94 -4.65 -17.51 8.67
CA GLU A 94 -5.89 -16.92 8.12
C GLU A 94 -5.63 -15.70 7.21
N CYS A 95 -4.37 -15.28 7.05
CA CYS A 95 -4.01 -14.08 6.28
C CYS A 95 -3.91 -14.35 4.77
N VAL A 96 -3.45 -15.54 4.38
CA VAL A 96 -3.34 -15.95 2.98
C VAL A 96 -3.96 -17.32 2.80
N GLU A 97 -5.22 -17.34 2.35
CA GLU A 97 -5.97 -18.56 2.10
C GLU A 97 -6.26 -18.76 0.61
N ALA A 98 -6.25 -20.02 0.17
CA ALA A 98 -6.63 -20.37 -1.19
C ALA A 98 -7.48 -21.64 -1.22
N TRP A 99 -8.50 -21.65 -2.06
CA TRP A 99 -9.31 -22.85 -2.30
C TRP A 99 -9.70 -22.96 -3.76
N THR A 100 -10.15 -24.15 -4.15
CA THR A 100 -10.61 -24.40 -5.53
C THR A 100 -12.09 -24.74 -5.56
N THR A 101 -12.77 -24.17 -6.54
CA THR A 101 -14.10 -24.61 -6.96
C THR A 101 -13.95 -25.57 -8.15
N LYS A 102 -15.08 -25.92 -8.78
CA LYS A 102 -15.07 -26.77 -9.98
C LYS A 102 -14.33 -26.10 -11.15
N THR A 103 -14.41 -24.77 -11.26
CA THR A 103 -13.97 -24.00 -12.43
C THR A 103 -12.87 -22.98 -12.11
N HIS A 104 -12.78 -22.52 -10.87
CA HIS A 104 -11.88 -21.45 -10.46
C HIS A 104 -11.02 -21.84 -9.26
N LEU A 105 -9.92 -21.12 -9.09
CA LEU A 105 -9.21 -20.96 -7.84
C LEU A 105 -9.59 -19.60 -7.25
N VAL A 106 -9.77 -19.54 -5.94
CA VAL A 106 -10.04 -18.31 -5.21
C VAL A 106 -8.93 -18.11 -4.19
N LEU A 107 -8.39 -16.89 -4.15
CA LEU A 107 -7.37 -16.43 -3.23
C LEU A 107 -8.01 -15.36 -2.33
N ASP A 108 -7.90 -15.51 -1.02
CA ASP A 108 -8.38 -14.57 0.01
C ASP A 108 -7.17 -14.07 0.80
N LEU A 109 -6.93 -12.76 0.72
CA LEU A 109 -5.78 -12.08 1.29
C LEU A 109 -6.27 -11.09 2.33
N ARG A 110 -5.73 -11.16 3.53
CA ARG A 110 -6.11 -10.32 4.66
C ARG A 110 -4.90 -9.66 5.31
N SER A 111 -5.13 -8.47 5.80
CA SER A 111 -4.22 -7.68 6.63
C SER A 111 -5.06 -7.08 7.76
N GLU A 112 -4.64 -7.31 9.01
CA GLU A 112 -5.32 -6.83 10.20
C GLU A 112 -4.43 -5.81 10.92
N ASP A 113 -5.00 -4.66 11.30
CA ASP A 113 -4.29 -3.63 12.08
C ASP A 113 -5.24 -2.93 13.06
N GLU A 114 -5.54 -3.61 14.16
CA GLU A 114 -6.50 -3.13 15.18
C GLU A 114 -6.07 -1.82 15.88
N GLY A 115 -4.83 -1.36 15.67
CA GLY A 115 -4.27 -0.14 16.26
C GLY A 115 -3.91 0.97 15.25
N GLY A 116 -4.16 0.75 13.96
CA GLY A 116 -3.78 1.65 12.88
C GLY A 116 -4.67 2.90 12.77
N ASP A 117 -4.09 3.98 12.21
CA ASP A 117 -4.88 5.13 11.78
C ASP A 117 -5.71 4.76 10.53
N TRP A 118 -6.90 5.34 10.41
CA TRP A 118 -7.75 5.14 9.23
C TRP A 118 -7.08 5.64 7.94
N GLU A 119 -7.01 4.77 6.92
CA GLU A 119 -6.48 5.11 5.60
C GLU A 119 -7.57 5.67 4.68
N GLU A 120 -7.63 7.00 4.55
CA GLU A 120 -8.51 7.65 3.58
C GLU A 120 -8.18 7.22 2.14
N GLY A 121 -9.20 6.82 1.37
CA GLY A 121 -9.06 6.47 -0.05
C GLY A 121 -8.68 5.02 -0.33
N ALA A 122 -8.54 4.17 0.69
CA ALA A 122 -8.31 2.74 0.51
C ALA A 122 -9.47 2.06 -0.26
N GLU A 123 -10.69 2.61 -0.19
CA GLU A 123 -11.87 2.17 -0.95
C GLU A 123 -11.70 2.21 -2.48
N ASP A 124 -10.80 3.04 -3.02
CA ASP A 124 -10.58 3.17 -4.48
C ASP A 124 -9.59 2.13 -5.04
N SER A 125 -9.12 1.19 -4.21
CA SER A 125 -7.99 0.31 -4.54
C SER A 125 -8.35 -0.87 -5.44
N LEU A 126 -9.58 -1.38 -5.40
CA LEU A 126 -9.94 -2.66 -6.05
C LEU A 126 -9.72 -2.62 -7.57
N GLY A 127 -10.05 -1.50 -8.22
CA GLY A 127 -9.83 -1.32 -9.66
C GLY A 127 -8.35 -1.40 -10.06
N ALA A 128 -7.44 -0.88 -9.21
CA ALA A 128 -6.00 -0.96 -9.43
C ALA A 128 -5.47 -2.37 -9.15
N ILE A 129 -5.94 -3.01 -8.08
CA ILE A 129 -5.54 -4.37 -7.66
C ILE A 129 -6.03 -5.43 -8.65
N ALA A 130 -7.18 -5.24 -9.29
CA ALA A 130 -7.78 -6.21 -10.21
C ALA A 130 -6.83 -6.72 -11.31
N GLY A 131 -5.83 -5.91 -11.70
CA GLY A 131 -4.78 -6.30 -12.65
C GLY A 131 -3.93 -7.50 -12.20
N VAL A 132 -3.81 -7.72 -10.89
CA VAL A 132 -3.09 -8.87 -10.30
C VAL A 132 -3.65 -10.20 -10.80
N ARG A 133 -4.95 -10.30 -11.11
CA ARG A 133 -5.55 -11.54 -11.64
C ARG A 133 -4.87 -12.00 -12.93
N ALA A 134 -4.62 -11.06 -13.84
CA ALA A 134 -3.97 -11.36 -15.11
C ALA A 134 -2.50 -11.73 -14.92
N GLU A 135 -1.83 -11.12 -13.95
CA GLU A 135 -0.44 -11.42 -13.59
C GLU A 135 -0.32 -12.83 -13.00
N LEU A 136 -1.18 -13.18 -12.03
CA LEU A 136 -1.29 -14.52 -11.45
C LEU A 136 -1.59 -15.58 -12.52
N ALA A 137 -2.53 -15.30 -13.43
CA ALA A 137 -2.85 -16.16 -14.56
C ALA A 137 -1.67 -16.39 -15.53
N SER A 138 -0.74 -15.42 -15.57
CA SER A 138 0.48 -15.48 -16.36
C SER A 138 1.67 -16.14 -15.63
N GLY A 139 1.50 -16.56 -14.38
CA GLY A 139 2.53 -17.18 -13.56
C GLY A 139 3.42 -16.19 -12.79
N ASP A 140 3.02 -14.91 -12.70
CA ASP A 140 3.68 -13.93 -11.85
C ASP A 140 3.19 -14.08 -10.41
N HIS A 141 4.01 -14.67 -9.56
CA HIS A 141 3.66 -14.98 -8.17
C HIS A 141 4.04 -13.87 -7.19
N ARG A 142 4.49 -12.70 -7.66
CA ARG A 142 4.87 -11.58 -6.77
C ARG A 142 3.73 -11.17 -5.84
N ALA A 143 2.48 -11.16 -6.33
CA ALA A 143 1.32 -10.87 -5.49
C ALA A 143 1.13 -11.85 -4.32
N LEU A 144 1.44 -13.15 -4.52
CA LEU A 144 1.37 -14.15 -3.46
C LEU A 144 2.44 -13.90 -2.40
N TYR A 145 3.66 -13.58 -2.84
CA TYR A 145 4.77 -13.27 -1.94
C TYR A 145 4.53 -11.97 -1.17
N LEU A 146 3.95 -10.94 -1.80
CA LEU A 146 3.56 -9.69 -1.13
C LEU A 146 2.52 -9.92 -0.03
N ALA A 147 1.52 -10.77 -0.29
CA ALA A 147 0.53 -11.12 0.72
C ALA A 147 1.17 -11.90 1.89
N TRP A 148 2.08 -12.82 1.59
CA TRP A 148 2.84 -13.53 2.61
C TRP A 148 3.70 -12.57 3.46
N LEU A 149 4.37 -11.58 2.85
CA LEU A 149 5.13 -10.55 3.59
C LEU A 149 4.25 -9.73 4.54
N SER A 150 3.05 -9.34 4.09
CA SER A 150 2.06 -8.65 4.94
C SER A 150 1.67 -9.51 6.15
N ALA A 151 1.39 -10.81 5.91
CA ALA A 151 1.01 -11.74 6.96
C ALA A 151 2.11 -11.89 8.03
N ILE A 152 3.36 -12.15 7.64
CA ILE A 152 4.46 -12.33 8.60
C ILE A 152 4.83 -11.03 9.33
N GLY A 153 4.64 -9.87 8.69
CA GLY A 153 4.92 -8.57 9.27
C GLY A 153 3.93 -8.22 10.38
N THR A 154 2.65 -8.53 10.17
CA THR A 154 1.60 -8.37 11.18
C THR A 154 1.79 -9.34 12.34
N TRP A 155 2.14 -10.58 12.01
CA TRP A 155 2.33 -11.63 12.99
C TRP A 155 3.44 -11.27 13.98
N ALA A 156 4.57 -10.69 13.56
CA ALA A 156 5.69 -10.26 14.42
C ALA A 156 5.34 -9.42 15.67
N PHE A 157 4.13 -8.86 15.76
CA PHE A 157 3.64 -8.08 16.90
C PHE A 157 2.67 -8.84 17.82
N GLN A 158 2.32 -10.09 17.51
CA GLN A 158 1.40 -10.94 18.28
C GLN A 158 2.19 -11.89 19.19
N ASP A 159 2.26 -11.50 20.47
CA ASP A 159 3.22 -11.91 21.52
C ASP A 159 3.03 -13.33 22.11
N ASP A 160 2.16 -14.19 21.56
CA ASP A 160 1.70 -15.40 22.27
C ASP A 160 2.20 -16.75 21.72
N ASN A 161 3.06 -16.78 20.69
CA ASN A 161 3.51 -18.07 20.12
C ASN A 161 4.93 -18.05 19.51
N GLU A 162 5.95 -17.70 20.30
CA GLU A 162 7.39 -17.63 19.93
C GLU A 162 7.92 -18.87 19.17
N GLU A 163 7.39 -20.07 19.42
CA GLU A 163 7.93 -21.32 18.84
C GLU A 163 7.64 -21.46 17.33
N ALA A 164 6.49 -20.97 16.85
CA ALA A 164 6.16 -21.07 15.42
C ALA A 164 7.04 -20.13 14.55
N TYR A 165 7.57 -19.04 15.12
CA TYR A 165 8.33 -18.01 14.37
C TYR A 165 9.66 -18.53 13.86
N GLN A 166 10.25 -19.47 14.59
CA GLN A 166 11.59 -19.98 14.29
C GLN A 166 11.57 -21.07 13.22
N GLU A 167 10.43 -21.76 13.04
CA GLU A 167 10.31 -22.89 12.12
C GLU A 167 9.77 -22.51 10.73
N ALA A 168 9.14 -21.34 10.60
CA ALA A 168 8.60 -20.87 9.32
C ALA A 168 9.72 -20.49 8.34
N VAL A 169 9.80 -21.19 7.22
CA VAL A 169 10.78 -20.96 6.15
C VAL A 169 10.21 -20.02 5.09
N GLU A 170 11.05 -19.12 4.58
CA GLU A 170 10.69 -18.23 3.48
C GLU A 170 10.19 -19.05 2.26
N PRO A 171 9.03 -18.71 1.67
CA PRO A 171 8.53 -19.38 0.49
C PRO A 171 9.42 -19.08 -0.73
N PRO A 172 9.20 -19.76 -1.87
CA PRO A 172 9.93 -19.45 -3.09
C PRO A 172 9.87 -17.95 -3.43
N VAL A 173 11.03 -17.32 -3.58
CA VAL A 173 11.15 -15.88 -3.83
C VAL A 173 10.96 -15.62 -5.31
N PRO A 174 9.91 -14.88 -5.73
CA PRO A 174 9.68 -14.56 -7.13
C PRO A 174 10.69 -13.53 -7.64
N ALA A 175 11.02 -13.60 -8.92
CA ALA A 175 11.88 -12.64 -9.60
C ALA A 175 11.20 -11.28 -9.76
N GLY A 176 11.98 -10.20 -9.65
CA GLY A 176 11.53 -8.83 -9.90
C GLY A 176 10.77 -8.17 -8.76
N LEU A 177 11.06 -8.52 -7.50
CA LEU A 177 10.49 -7.83 -6.32
C LEU A 177 10.98 -6.38 -6.20
N ASP A 178 12.13 -6.05 -6.80
CA ASP A 178 12.67 -4.69 -6.88
C ASP A 178 11.86 -3.75 -7.81
N ARG A 179 11.01 -4.32 -8.67
CA ARG A 179 10.26 -3.59 -9.71
C ARG A 179 8.82 -4.07 -9.81
N LEU A 180 8.04 -3.75 -8.79
CA LEU A 180 6.61 -4.05 -8.74
C LEU A 180 5.83 -3.31 -9.85
N THR A 181 4.83 -4.00 -10.42
CA THR A 181 3.88 -3.39 -11.37
C THR A 181 2.92 -2.43 -10.64
N ALA A 182 2.09 -1.68 -11.38
CA ALA A 182 1.09 -0.83 -10.74
C ALA A 182 0.05 -1.64 -9.92
N PRO A 183 -0.51 -2.75 -10.42
CA PRO A 183 -1.39 -3.60 -9.62
C PRO A 183 -0.72 -4.20 -8.38
N GLN A 184 0.54 -4.61 -8.48
CA GLN A 184 1.30 -5.16 -7.34
C GLN A 184 1.59 -4.13 -6.27
N ARG A 185 1.90 -2.89 -6.65
CA ARG A 185 2.05 -1.78 -5.68
C ARG A 185 0.73 -1.47 -4.99
N ALA A 186 -0.36 -1.37 -5.74
CA ALA A 186 -1.68 -1.17 -5.16
C ALA A 186 -2.06 -2.28 -4.17
N LEU A 187 -1.70 -3.53 -4.47
CA LEU A 187 -1.90 -4.65 -3.53
C LEU A 187 -1.01 -4.54 -2.30
N ALA A 188 0.28 -4.22 -2.48
CA ALA A 188 1.24 -4.08 -1.37
C ALA A 188 0.84 -2.96 -0.43
N ASP A 189 0.42 -1.82 -0.98
CA ASP A 189 -0.07 -0.66 -0.22
C ASP A 189 -1.34 -1.05 0.54
N PHE A 190 -2.33 -1.65 -0.14
CA PHE A 190 -3.59 -2.07 0.48
C PHE A 190 -3.41 -3.11 1.59
N LEU A 191 -2.48 -4.06 1.43
CA LEU A 191 -2.16 -5.06 2.46
C LEU A 191 -1.17 -4.54 3.52
N ARG A 192 -0.73 -3.28 3.44
CA ARG A 192 0.22 -2.66 4.37
C ARG A 192 1.55 -3.41 4.46
N VAL A 193 2.08 -3.86 3.32
CA VAL A 193 3.38 -4.53 3.27
C VAL A 193 4.48 -3.57 3.73
N ASP A 194 5.23 -3.94 4.77
CA ASP A 194 6.32 -3.11 5.27
C ASP A 194 7.40 -2.89 4.20
N ALA A 195 7.74 -1.62 3.97
CA ALA A 195 8.64 -1.23 2.89
C ALA A 195 10.10 -1.67 3.13
N ASP A 196 10.55 -1.69 4.39
CA ASP A 196 11.90 -2.15 4.74
C ASP A 196 11.97 -3.69 4.62
N LEU A 197 10.91 -4.41 5.00
CA LEU A 197 10.75 -5.85 4.81
C LEU A 197 10.75 -6.24 3.33
N LEU A 198 9.97 -5.55 2.50
CA LEU A 198 9.97 -5.74 1.05
C LEU A 198 11.36 -5.45 0.45
N ALA A 199 12.05 -4.42 0.93
CA ALA A 199 13.40 -4.09 0.45
C ALA A 199 14.42 -5.18 0.79
N VAL A 200 14.33 -5.80 1.98
CA VAL A 200 15.19 -6.93 2.37
C VAL A 200 14.83 -8.19 1.58
N ALA A 201 13.55 -8.46 1.36
CA ALA A 201 13.11 -9.56 0.52
C ALA A 201 13.63 -9.44 -0.92
N ALA A 202 13.58 -8.23 -1.49
CA ALA A 202 14.04 -7.95 -2.84
C ALA A 202 15.53 -8.22 -3.06
N GLN A 203 16.38 -8.22 -2.01
CA GLN A 203 17.80 -8.54 -2.13
C GLN A 203 18.05 -10.00 -2.53
N ALA A 204 17.16 -10.91 -2.17
CA ALA A 204 17.21 -12.32 -2.57
C ALA A 204 16.42 -12.61 -3.85
N SER A 205 15.72 -11.59 -4.39
CA SER A 205 14.92 -11.73 -5.60
C SER A 205 15.80 -11.75 -6.85
N PRO A 206 15.65 -12.75 -7.74
CA PRO A 206 16.29 -12.71 -9.04
C PRO A 206 15.82 -11.50 -9.85
N PRO A 207 16.61 -11.02 -10.83
CA PRO A 207 16.18 -9.94 -11.70
C PRO A 207 14.90 -10.31 -12.45
N ALA A 208 14.00 -9.34 -12.61
CA ALA A 208 12.77 -9.53 -13.37
C ALA A 208 13.08 -10.10 -14.78
N PRO A 209 12.37 -11.17 -15.22
CA PRO A 209 12.53 -11.65 -16.58
C PRO A 209 12.18 -10.54 -17.57
N GLU A 210 12.96 -10.41 -18.64
CA GLU A 210 12.66 -9.41 -19.65
C GLU A 210 11.24 -9.59 -20.19
N PRO A 211 10.47 -8.48 -20.40
CA PRO A 211 9.14 -8.56 -20.95
C PRO A 211 9.18 -9.30 -22.28
N ARG A 212 8.63 -10.53 -22.31
CA ARG A 212 8.57 -11.32 -23.53
C ARG A 212 7.73 -10.54 -24.54
N LYS A 213 8.37 -10.01 -25.58
CA LYS A 213 7.69 -9.30 -26.68
C LYS A 213 6.48 -10.10 -27.14
N ARG A 214 5.37 -9.42 -27.42
CA ARG A 214 4.16 -10.07 -27.93
C ARG A 214 4.51 -10.79 -29.24
N PRO A 215 4.18 -12.09 -29.38
CA PRO A 215 4.64 -12.86 -30.53
C PRO A 215 3.95 -12.34 -31.78
N GLY A 216 4.73 -12.15 -32.84
CA GLY A 216 4.19 -11.78 -34.14
C GLY A 216 3.46 -12.93 -34.81
N GLN A 217 2.72 -12.62 -35.88
CA GLN A 217 2.04 -13.63 -36.70
C GLN A 217 3.00 -14.74 -37.17
N LYS A 218 4.26 -14.40 -37.50
CA LYS A 218 5.27 -15.36 -37.96
C LYS A 218 5.66 -16.41 -36.91
N GLU A 219 5.57 -16.07 -35.62
CA GLU A 219 5.85 -16.99 -34.51
C GLU A 219 4.62 -17.85 -34.18
N LEU A 220 3.43 -17.24 -34.18
CA LEU A 220 2.19 -17.94 -33.81
C LEU A 220 1.67 -18.86 -34.91
N ALA A 221 1.77 -18.48 -36.18
CA ALA A 221 1.23 -19.25 -37.31
C ALA A 221 1.71 -20.72 -37.34
N PRO A 222 3.00 -21.05 -37.20
CA PRO A 222 3.44 -22.45 -37.19
C PRO A 222 2.96 -23.21 -35.94
N LEU A 223 2.90 -22.57 -34.77
CA LEU A 223 2.43 -23.20 -33.53
C LEU A 223 0.93 -23.50 -33.60
N ILE A 224 0.15 -22.57 -34.13
CA ILE A 224 -1.29 -22.77 -34.39
C ILE A 224 -1.47 -23.88 -35.42
N ALA A 225 -0.69 -23.88 -36.50
CA ALA A 225 -0.77 -24.92 -37.53
C ALA A 225 -0.51 -26.33 -36.96
N ALA A 226 0.38 -26.45 -35.97
CA ALA A 226 0.69 -27.70 -35.29
C ALA A 226 -0.39 -28.21 -34.30
N LEU A 227 -1.39 -27.39 -33.95
CA LEU A 227 -2.47 -27.84 -33.06
C LEU A 227 -3.35 -28.91 -33.77
N PRO A 228 -3.80 -29.95 -33.04
CA PRO A 228 -4.78 -30.93 -33.55
C PRO A 228 -6.06 -30.26 -34.04
N GLU A 229 -6.65 -30.76 -35.12
CA GLU A 229 -7.88 -30.18 -35.71
C GLU A 229 -9.02 -30.08 -34.70
N LYS A 230 -9.23 -31.14 -33.90
CA LYS A 230 -10.24 -31.15 -32.84
C LYS A 230 -10.02 -30.04 -31.79
N GLU A 231 -8.77 -29.71 -31.47
CA GLU A 231 -8.44 -28.64 -30.52
C GLU A 231 -8.68 -27.26 -31.15
N LYS A 232 -8.31 -27.08 -32.43
CA LYS A 232 -8.61 -25.86 -33.19
C LYS A 232 -10.11 -25.60 -33.29
N ASP A 233 -10.89 -26.60 -33.69
CA ASP A 233 -12.34 -26.48 -33.83
C ASP A 233 -13.00 -26.16 -32.49
N GLY A 234 -12.53 -26.79 -31.40
CA GLY A 234 -13.00 -26.49 -30.05
C GLY A 234 -12.70 -25.05 -29.63
N LEU A 235 -11.51 -24.53 -29.93
CA LEU A 235 -11.13 -23.14 -29.64
C LEU A 235 -11.92 -22.14 -30.47
N LEU A 236 -12.12 -22.41 -31.77
CA LEU A 236 -12.92 -21.57 -32.67
C LEU A 236 -14.39 -21.55 -32.26
N LEU A 237 -14.93 -22.70 -31.84
CA LEU A 237 -16.30 -22.79 -31.33
C LEU A 237 -16.45 -21.98 -30.03
N ARG A 238 -15.53 -22.13 -29.07
CA ARG A 238 -15.53 -21.31 -27.83
C ARG A 238 -15.45 -19.81 -28.13
N LEU A 239 -14.60 -19.43 -29.09
CA LEU A 239 -14.48 -18.04 -29.54
C LEU A 239 -15.78 -17.53 -30.17
N ALA A 240 -16.43 -18.34 -31.01
CA ALA A 240 -17.67 -17.98 -31.70
C ALA A 240 -18.89 -17.90 -30.77
N LEU A 241 -18.95 -18.77 -29.76
CA LEU A 241 -19.97 -18.73 -28.71
C LEU A 241 -19.83 -17.49 -27.82
N GLY A 242 -18.62 -16.95 -27.70
CA GLY A 242 -18.32 -15.80 -26.85
C GLY A 242 -18.43 -16.15 -25.36
N GLY A 243 -18.17 -15.15 -24.49
CA GLY A 243 -18.28 -15.30 -23.03
C GLY A 243 -17.00 -15.72 -22.30
N GLU A 244 -15.89 -15.89 -23.02
CA GLU A 244 -14.57 -16.21 -22.43
C GLU A 244 -13.52 -15.15 -22.80
N PRO A 245 -13.45 -13.99 -22.11
CA PRO A 245 -12.49 -12.93 -22.45
C PRO A 245 -11.03 -13.36 -22.28
N GLN A 246 -10.77 -14.37 -21.45
CA GLN A 246 -9.45 -14.92 -21.16
C GLN A 246 -8.99 -15.95 -22.21
N LEU A 247 -9.84 -16.34 -23.18
CA LEU A 247 -9.53 -17.41 -24.15
C LEU A 247 -8.26 -17.11 -24.96
N GLY A 248 -8.05 -15.84 -25.34
CA GLY A 248 -6.85 -15.42 -26.05
C GLY A 248 -5.58 -15.57 -25.22
N ALA A 249 -5.64 -15.26 -23.92
CA ALA A 249 -4.52 -15.44 -23.00
C ALA A 249 -4.24 -16.94 -22.74
N GLU A 250 -5.29 -17.75 -22.57
CA GLU A 250 -5.18 -19.21 -22.45
C GLU A 250 -4.48 -19.82 -23.67
N LEU A 251 -4.90 -19.43 -24.89
CA LEU A 251 -4.31 -19.92 -26.13
C LEU A 251 -2.84 -19.49 -26.27
N LEU A 252 -2.53 -18.21 -26.03
CA LEU A 252 -1.15 -17.72 -26.13
C LEU A 252 -0.21 -18.47 -25.18
N ARG A 253 -0.67 -18.76 -23.96
CA ARG A 253 0.10 -19.56 -23.00
C ARG A 253 0.23 -21.01 -23.46
N ARG A 254 -0.85 -21.62 -23.96
CA ARG A 254 -0.83 -22.98 -24.51
C ARG A 254 0.17 -23.14 -25.66
N LEU A 255 0.29 -22.13 -26.51
CA LEU A 255 1.21 -22.11 -27.65
C LEU A 255 2.67 -21.83 -27.24
N ARG A 256 2.89 -20.96 -26.25
CA ARG A 256 4.23 -20.63 -25.75
C ARG A 256 4.80 -21.64 -24.76
N GLY A 257 3.96 -22.52 -24.22
CA GLY A 257 4.27 -23.30 -23.03
C GLY A 257 4.07 -22.47 -21.76
N GLU A 258 3.97 -23.14 -20.61
CA GLU A 258 3.94 -22.43 -19.34
C GLU A 258 5.24 -21.63 -19.18
N PRO A 259 5.15 -20.31 -18.92
CA PRO A 259 6.34 -19.58 -18.54
C PRO A 259 6.93 -20.26 -17.30
N PRO A 260 8.26 -20.48 -17.25
CA PRO A 260 8.86 -20.98 -16.02
C PRO A 260 8.51 -19.98 -14.91
N VAL A 261 7.95 -20.48 -13.82
CA VAL A 261 7.79 -19.71 -12.59
C VAL A 261 9.20 -19.30 -12.18
N ALA A 262 9.52 -18.02 -12.35
CA ALA A 262 10.84 -17.48 -12.11
C ALA A 262 11.03 -17.25 -10.60
N THR A 263 10.99 -18.33 -9.82
CA THR A 263 11.21 -18.31 -8.37
C THR A 263 12.51 -19.01 -8.03
N VAL A 264 13.21 -18.52 -7.01
CA VAL A 264 14.28 -19.27 -6.33
C VAL A 264 13.78 -19.80 -5.00
N PRO A 265 14.24 -20.96 -4.51
CA PRO A 265 13.82 -21.46 -3.21
C PRO A 265 14.27 -20.48 -2.10
N GLY A 266 13.37 -20.14 -1.17
CA GLY A 266 13.73 -19.39 0.03
C GLY A 266 14.80 -20.16 0.82
N GLN A 267 15.83 -19.45 1.28
CA GLN A 267 16.96 -20.03 2.02
C GLN A 267 17.00 -19.56 3.49
N ARG A 268 16.18 -18.57 3.83
CA ARG A 268 16.18 -17.90 5.14
C ARG A 268 14.98 -18.35 5.96
N SER A 269 15.11 -18.24 7.27
CA SER A 269 13.93 -18.29 8.14
C SER A 269 13.16 -16.97 8.06
N THR A 270 11.88 -17.02 8.44
CA THR A 270 11.05 -15.82 8.57
C THR A 270 11.61 -14.85 9.60
N ALA A 271 12.16 -15.37 10.70
CA ALA A 271 12.83 -14.57 11.74
C ALA A 271 14.06 -13.82 11.19
N GLU A 272 14.93 -14.47 10.43
CA GLU A 272 16.09 -13.82 9.80
C GLU A 272 15.67 -12.67 8.86
N LEU A 273 14.55 -12.85 8.14
CA LEU A 273 14.00 -11.84 7.26
C LEU A 273 13.47 -10.62 8.04
N LEU A 274 12.72 -10.86 9.12
CA LEU A 274 12.17 -9.82 9.99
C LEU A 274 13.28 -9.05 10.75
N ASP A 275 14.28 -9.75 11.27
CA ASP A 275 15.43 -9.13 11.97
C ASP A 275 16.24 -8.22 11.03
N ALA A 276 16.46 -8.67 9.80
CA ALA A 276 17.12 -7.88 8.77
C ALA A 276 16.29 -6.63 8.40
N ALA A 277 14.96 -6.77 8.29
CA ALA A 277 14.06 -5.65 8.06
C ALA A 277 14.09 -4.64 9.21
N HIS A 278 14.04 -5.11 10.46
CA HIS A 278 14.14 -4.28 11.65
C HIS A 278 15.46 -3.51 11.73
N THR A 279 16.56 -4.17 11.37
CA THR A 279 17.89 -3.55 11.30
C THR A 279 17.91 -2.42 10.27
N LEU A 280 17.39 -2.68 9.06
CA LEU A 280 17.30 -1.68 7.99
C LEU A 280 16.43 -0.48 8.40
N ALA A 281 15.26 -0.73 8.99
CA ALA A 281 14.37 0.31 9.49
C ALA A 281 15.04 1.19 10.55
N THR A 282 15.78 0.57 11.48
CA THR A 282 16.52 1.26 12.53
C THR A 282 17.63 2.14 11.96
N GLU A 283 18.39 1.64 10.98
CA GLU A 283 19.44 2.42 10.31
C GLU A 283 18.85 3.59 9.52
N ARG A 284 17.75 3.37 8.79
CA ARG A 284 17.03 4.42 8.05
C ARG A 284 16.53 5.52 8.99
N ARG A 285 15.93 5.16 10.13
CA ARG A 285 15.46 6.12 11.14
C ARG A 285 16.61 6.95 11.71
N ARG A 286 17.72 6.30 12.07
CA ARG A 286 18.94 6.98 12.58
C ARG A 286 19.54 7.91 11.51
N GLY A 287 19.57 7.49 10.25
CA GLY A 287 20.03 8.30 9.13
C GLY A 287 19.14 9.54 8.92
N ALA A 288 17.82 9.37 8.89
CA ALA A 288 16.86 10.46 8.74
C ALA A 288 16.94 11.46 9.90
N GLU A 289 17.13 10.99 11.13
CA GLU A 289 17.31 11.85 12.31
C GLU A 289 18.61 12.67 12.20
N ARG A 290 19.72 12.05 11.80
CA ARG A 290 21.00 12.76 11.56
C ARG A 290 20.84 13.86 10.52
N VAL A 291 20.19 13.56 9.38
CA VAL A 291 19.94 14.55 8.33
C VAL A 291 19.05 15.68 8.84
N ARG A 292 18.01 15.39 9.64
CA ARG A 292 17.14 16.41 10.25
C ARG A 292 17.90 17.31 11.24
N ILE A 293 18.75 16.72 12.08
CA ILE A 293 19.58 17.48 13.03
C ILE A 293 20.56 18.37 12.28
N GLU A 294 21.25 17.84 11.27
CA GLU A 294 22.21 18.60 10.46
C GLU A 294 21.51 19.73 9.68
N ALA A 295 20.35 19.46 9.07
CA ALA A 295 19.55 20.47 8.39
C ALA A 295 19.07 21.57 9.35
N ARG A 296 18.64 21.20 10.57
CA ARG A 296 18.29 22.17 11.61
C ARG A 296 19.51 23.00 12.03
N ALA A 297 20.66 22.39 12.27
CA ALA A 297 21.89 23.10 12.63
C ALA A 297 22.33 24.09 11.53
N LYS A 298 22.26 23.68 10.25
CA LYS A 298 22.51 24.57 9.10
C LYS A 298 21.51 25.73 9.04
N LYS A 299 20.21 25.47 9.24
CA LYS A 299 19.17 26.51 9.30
C LYS A 299 19.47 27.51 10.43
N LEU A 300 19.78 27.02 11.63
CA LEU A 300 20.09 27.87 12.79
C LEU A 300 21.36 28.70 12.56
N THR A 301 22.42 28.11 11.99
CA THR A 301 23.64 28.86 11.63
C THR A 301 23.36 29.95 10.59
N ALA A 302 22.53 29.68 9.58
CA ALA A 302 22.14 30.66 8.57
C ALA A 302 21.29 31.80 9.16
N LEU A 303 20.36 31.49 10.07
CA LEU A 303 19.57 32.49 10.80
C LEU A 303 20.44 33.39 11.68
N ALA A 304 21.41 32.81 12.40
CA ALA A 304 22.36 33.57 13.21
C ALA A 304 23.24 34.49 12.36
N THR A 305 23.60 34.07 11.14
CA THR A 305 24.37 34.90 10.19
C THR A 305 23.54 36.08 9.66
N ASN A 306 22.23 35.87 9.49
CA ASN A 306 21.27 36.88 9.03
C ASN A 306 20.54 37.62 10.16
N GLU A 307 21.06 37.54 11.39
CA GLU A 307 20.45 38.09 12.60
C GLU A 307 19.99 39.55 12.39
N GLU A 308 20.84 40.39 11.81
CA GLU A 308 20.54 41.81 11.62
C GLU A 308 19.37 42.08 10.67
N ALA A 309 19.21 41.23 9.64
CA ALA A 309 18.09 41.32 8.70
C ALA A 309 16.77 40.89 9.38
N ILE A 310 16.83 39.83 10.19
CA ILE A 310 15.68 39.30 10.93
C ILE A 310 15.20 40.33 11.96
N TRP A 311 16.12 40.99 12.70
CA TRP A 311 15.76 42.07 13.62
C TRP A 311 15.05 43.24 12.92
N ARG A 312 15.51 43.65 11.72
CA ARG A 312 14.82 44.69 10.93
C ARG A 312 13.42 44.25 10.50
N GLU A 313 13.25 42.99 10.12
CA GLU A 313 11.94 42.44 9.75
C GLU A 313 10.98 42.41 10.95
N VAL A 314 11.47 42.00 12.12
CA VAL A 314 10.74 42.08 13.39
C VAL A 314 10.30 43.51 13.68
N GLU A 315 11.19 44.49 13.59
CA GLU A 315 10.85 45.91 13.79
C GLU A 315 9.79 46.40 12.79
N ASN A 316 9.90 46.01 11.51
CA ASN A 316 8.91 46.34 10.48
C ASN A 316 7.53 45.73 10.76
N HIS A 317 7.49 44.48 11.24
CA HIS A 317 6.24 43.82 11.63
C HIS A 317 5.61 44.48 12.86
N VAL A 318 6.42 44.83 13.87
CA VAL A 318 5.96 45.52 15.07
C VAL A 318 5.43 46.93 14.76
N ALA A 319 6.08 47.66 13.85
CA ALA A 319 5.69 49.00 13.44
C ALA A 319 4.30 49.07 12.78
N ARG A 320 3.87 47.99 12.11
CA ARG A 320 2.56 47.93 11.41
C ARG A 320 1.35 47.82 12.35
N LYS A 321 1.55 47.60 13.64
CA LYS A 321 0.50 47.57 14.69
C LYS A 321 -0.72 46.69 14.36
N GLN A 322 -0.46 45.50 13.80
CA GLN A 322 -1.50 44.52 13.47
C GLN A 322 -1.28 43.23 14.26
N THR A 323 -2.36 42.62 14.74
CA THR A 323 -2.37 41.40 15.55
C THR A 323 -1.60 40.25 14.87
N ALA A 324 -1.94 39.94 13.61
CA ALA A 324 -1.27 38.87 12.85
C ALA A 324 0.22 39.14 12.62
N ARG A 325 0.64 40.41 12.54
CA ARG A 325 2.04 40.79 12.36
C ARG A 325 2.85 40.64 13.65
N TYR A 326 2.22 40.79 14.82
CA TYR A 326 2.85 40.46 16.09
C TYR A 326 3.10 38.95 16.21
N ASP A 327 2.18 38.11 15.75
CA ASP A 327 2.38 36.66 15.74
C ASP A 327 3.58 36.27 14.84
N THR A 328 3.70 36.89 13.66
CA THR A 328 4.87 36.71 12.78
C THR A 328 6.17 37.19 13.44
N ALA A 329 6.18 38.38 14.04
CA ALA A 329 7.36 38.93 14.71
C ALA A 329 7.83 38.05 15.88
N VAL A 330 6.88 37.54 16.67
CA VAL A 330 7.17 36.63 17.79
C VAL A 330 7.70 35.29 17.28
N ALA A 331 7.16 34.74 16.20
CA ALA A 331 7.67 33.52 15.58
C ALA A 331 9.13 33.69 15.11
N LEU A 332 9.44 34.82 14.45
CA LEU A 332 10.82 35.15 14.04
C LEU A 332 11.77 35.29 15.23
N LEU A 333 11.32 35.90 16.32
CA LEU A 333 12.13 36.03 17.55
C LEU A 333 12.38 34.69 18.25
N VAL A 334 11.43 33.74 18.18
CA VAL A 334 11.64 32.37 18.68
C VAL A 334 12.71 31.66 17.85
N GLU A 335 12.61 31.72 16.51
CA GLU A 335 13.63 31.11 15.63
C GLU A 335 15.01 31.75 15.83
N LEU A 336 15.06 33.07 16.03
CA LEU A 336 16.31 33.78 16.26
C LEU A 336 16.91 33.48 17.63
N ARG A 337 16.09 33.34 18.69
CA ARG A 337 16.56 32.88 20.00
C ARG A 337 17.25 31.53 19.88
N ASP A 338 16.58 30.56 19.27
CA ASP A 338 17.11 29.21 19.09
C ASP A 338 18.40 29.21 18.24
N ALA A 339 18.51 30.13 17.27
CA ALA A 339 19.71 30.32 16.47
C ALA A 339 20.87 30.93 17.26
N CYS A 340 20.61 31.97 18.05
CA CYS A 340 21.59 32.60 18.93
C CYS A 340 22.06 31.63 20.03
N ASP A 341 21.17 30.80 20.58
CA ASP A 341 21.52 29.73 21.52
C ASP A 341 22.45 28.69 20.89
N HIS A 342 22.17 28.29 19.63
CA HIS A 342 23.00 27.34 18.89
C HIS A 342 24.43 27.83 18.66
N VAL A 343 24.63 29.13 18.40
CA VAL A 343 25.96 29.74 18.17
C VAL A 343 26.61 30.34 19.44
N GLY A 344 25.97 30.22 20.61
CA GLY A 344 26.49 30.72 21.89
C GLY A 344 26.35 32.24 22.10
N ARG A 345 25.46 32.91 21.38
CA ARG A 345 25.18 34.37 21.46
C ARG A 345 23.90 34.72 22.22
N SER A 346 23.42 33.84 23.10
CA SER A 346 22.19 34.02 23.88
C SER A 346 22.14 35.31 24.72
N LEU A 347 23.30 35.82 25.14
CA LEU A 347 23.38 37.06 25.94
C LEU A 347 23.09 38.30 25.08
N GLU A 348 23.65 38.38 23.88
CA GLU A 348 23.43 39.48 22.94
C GLU A 348 21.96 39.55 22.50
N PHE A 349 21.39 38.37 22.19
CA PHE A 349 19.96 38.25 21.88
C PHE A 349 19.08 38.79 23.02
N ARG A 350 19.35 38.40 24.27
CA ARG A 350 18.58 38.85 25.44
C ARG A 350 18.66 40.36 25.67
N GLN A 351 19.87 40.93 25.56
CA GLN A 351 20.05 42.38 25.66
C GLN A 351 19.25 43.12 24.59
N ARG A 352 19.26 42.62 23.35
CA ARG A 352 18.52 43.23 22.23
C ARG A 352 17.01 43.04 22.35
N LEU A 353 16.56 41.89 22.85
CA LEU A 353 15.16 41.64 23.17
C LEU A 353 14.67 42.57 24.29
N ALA A 354 15.47 42.79 25.34
CA ALA A 354 15.15 43.74 26.41
C ALA A 354 15.00 45.16 25.87
N ALA A 355 15.90 45.60 24.98
CA ALA A 355 15.79 46.91 24.31
C ALA A 355 14.54 47.03 23.43
N LEU A 356 14.14 45.96 22.72
CA LEU A 356 12.91 45.92 21.95
C LEU A 356 11.67 46.06 22.86
N ARG A 357 11.65 45.34 23.99
CA ARG A 357 10.56 45.42 24.98
C ARG A 357 10.45 46.83 25.56
N ASP A 358 11.57 47.45 25.89
CA ASP A 358 11.62 48.81 26.43
C ASP A 358 11.06 49.85 25.45
N ARG A 359 11.44 49.75 24.16
CA ARG A 359 10.93 50.63 23.11
C ARG A 359 9.43 50.49 22.87
N HIS A 360 8.87 49.29 23.10
CA HIS A 360 7.48 48.96 22.81
C HIS A 360 6.62 48.73 24.06
N GLN A 361 7.00 49.28 25.22
CA GLN A 361 6.25 49.18 26.48
C GLN A 361 4.76 49.54 26.36
N ARG A 362 4.41 50.44 25.42
CA ARG A 362 3.03 50.90 25.17
C ARG A 362 2.19 49.96 24.30
N LEU A 363 2.72 48.79 23.92
CA LEU A 363 2.04 47.78 23.08
C LEU A 363 1.75 46.49 23.89
N PRO A 364 0.73 46.47 24.76
CA PRO A 364 0.46 45.33 25.65
C PRO A 364 0.15 44.03 24.89
N GLY A 365 -0.45 44.13 23.71
CA GLY A 365 -0.75 42.98 22.85
C GLY A 365 0.49 42.28 22.27
N LEU A 366 1.61 42.99 22.11
CA LEU A 366 2.89 42.40 21.71
C LEU A 366 3.60 41.77 22.92
N LEU A 367 3.65 42.48 24.04
CA LEU A 367 4.31 42.01 25.27
C LEU A 367 3.71 40.70 25.77
N ARG A 368 2.38 40.57 25.77
CA ARG A 368 1.70 39.33 26.16
C ARG A 368 2.16 38.14 25.31
N ARG A 369 2.26 38.31 23.98
CA ARG A 369 2.68 37.23 23.07
C ARG A 369 4.14 36.83 23.23
N LEU A 370 5.01 37.80 23.54
CA LEU A 370 6.41 37.51 23.88
C LEU A 370 6.48 36.68 25.16
N ASP A 371 5.69 37.04 26.18
CA ASP A 371 5.64 36.31 27.45
C ASP A 371 5.05 34.90 27.29
N ASP A 372 4.01 34.75 26.45
CA ASP A 372 3.38 33.46 26.10
C ASP A 372 4.37 32.48 25.44
N ARG A 373 5.42 32.98 24.76
CA ARG A 373 6.48 32.19 24.13
C ARG A 373 7.78 32.13 24.93
N ALA A 374 7.74 32.54 26.20
CA ALA A 374 8.88 32.62 27.10
C ALA A 374 10.05 33.49 26.58
N LEU A 375 9.77 34.50 25.75
CA LEU A 375 10.72 35.53 25.33
C LEU A 375 10.81 36.63 26.40
N ARG A 376 11.33 36.24 27.57
CA ARG A 376 11.63 37.13 28.69
C ARG A 376 13.09 37.58 28.55
N GLY A 377 13.32 38.90 28.63
CA GLY A 377 14.64 39.52 28.46
C GLY A 377 15.66 39.03 29.47
#